data_AF-A0AAD0PV92-F1
#
_entry.id   AF-A0AAD0PV92-F1
#
_cell.length_a   1.000
_cell.length_b   1.000
_cell.length_c   1.000
_cell.angle_alpha   90.00
_cell.angle_beta   90.00
_cell.angle_gamma   90.00
#
_symmetry.space_group_name_H-M   'P 1'
#
loop_
_entity.id
_entity.type
_entity.pdbx_description
1 polymer ?
#
loop_
_entity_poly.entity_id
_entity_poly.type
_entity_poly.pdbx_seq_one_letter_code
_entity_poly.pdbx_strand_id
1 'polypeptide(L)'
;MSFDKSTVVVWVAISLILVETFSGALRFYFDQAGISPLLYMPKAACILLFVLELCTFKAGRLFWAFMVVWLISGLLAMLHRASVHNLAFSLFALSPLVFGLVCSKHLLYRRTLLYRAIGFCLLASLLGIALDKYTSVPWKGYSYSVGETELSANTTWSTDEVDRIAGFARVSNVLSIMIAFYTLYLIMFLRSRLMMILLSAVALYAIVLTTSKAPAAAFALTLILLLLRRMSWTCRTLCIVVVGIGLLLPTLGLIVSPDAYAVSSGGSLASLYDRMINTWPNLINAMSREGWMISGAGFGMVGSTMGLFPVEGASVFLGMDSSALYLWAMLGVLGLLLYALQIPLLFRLIDDQTRIGHMLLAISFCWCLISWTTDMFEVAVANLFIGVAIGHVIASRQSAASHALRLPSTAR
;
A
#
# COMPACT_ATOMS: atom_id res chain seq x y z
N MET A 1 -33.23 -8.87 14.21
CA MET A 1 -32.09 -7.93 14.05
C MET A 1 -31.62 -8.00 12.60
N SER A 2 -31.87 -7.00 11.76
CA SER A 2 -31.34 -7.00 10.39
C SER A 2 -29.86 -6.62 10.43
N PHE A 3 -28.97 -7.54 10.05
CA PHE A 3 -27.55 -7.24 9.90
C PHE A 3 -27.33 -6.17 8.82
N ASP A 4 -26.92 -4.96 9.21
CA ASP A 4 -26.50 -3.95 8.25
C ASP A 4 -25.12 -4.34 7.69
N LYS A 5 -25.10 -4.80 6.45
CA LYS A 5 -23.89 -5.16 5.68
C LYS A 5 -22.78 -4.11 5.79
N SER A 6 -23.15 -2.83 5.79
CA SER A 6 -22.18 -1.72 5.89
C SER A 6 -21.45 -1.71 7.23
N THR A 7 -22.13 -2.14 8.30
CA THR A 7 -21.55 -2.22 9.65
C THR A 7 -20.50 -3.33 9.73
N VAL A 8 -20.80 -4.50 9.17
CA VAL A 8 -19.85 -5.64 9.11
C VAL A 8 -18.59 -5.27 8.33
N VAL A 9 -18.75 -4.67 7.14
CA VAL A 9 -17.64 -4.22 6.31
C VAL A 9 -16.70 -3.27 7.07
N VAL A 10 -17.27 -2.30 7.80
CA VAL A 10 -16.47 -1.31 8.50
C VAL A 10 -15.77 -1.92 9.71
N TRP A 11 -16.40 -2.84 10.42
CA TRP A 11 -15.72 -3.59 11.49
C TRP A 11 -14.56 -4.42 10.97
N VAL A 12 -14.68 -5.08 9.82
CA VAL A 12 -13.55 -5.80 9.19
C VAL A 12 -12.39 -4.86 8.88
N ALA A 13 -12.67 -3.69 8.30
CA ALA A 13 -11.64 -2.67 8.06
C ALA A 13 -10.98 -2.18 9.35
N ILE A 14 -11.78 -1.94 10.40
CA ILE A 14 -11.27 -1.52 11.72
C ILE A 14 -10.39 -2.61 12.34
N SER A 15 -10.83 -3.86 12.31
CA SER A 15 -10.05 -5.00 12.79
C SER A 15 -8.72 -5.13 12.04
N LEU A 16 -8.71 -4.95 10.72
CA LEU A 16 -7.49 -4.96 9.92
C LEU A 16 -6.53 -3.83 10.35
N ILE A 17 -7.03 -2.59 10.44
CA ILE A 17 -6.24 -1.42 10.83
C ILE A 17 -5.67 -1.59 12.25
N LEU A 18 -6.46 -2.10 13.18
CA LEU A 18 -6.02 -2.39 14.56
C LEU A 18 -4.93 -3.46 14.58
N VAL A 19 -5.15 -4.59 13.91
CA VAL A 19 -4.17 -5.68 13.87
C VAL A 19 -2.86 -5.21 13.26
N GLU A 20 -2.90 -4.44 12.17
CA GLU A 20 -1.68 -3.90 11.54
C GLU A 20 -0.97 -2.88 12.46
N THR A 21 -1.73 -2.06 13.19
CA THR A 21 -1.17 -1.03 14.09
C THR A 21 -0.44 -1.64 15.28
N PHE A 22 -0.99 -2.72 15.83
CA PHE A 22 -0.40 -3.44 16.96
C PHE A 22 0.32 -4.72 16.51
N SER A 23 0.74 -4.80 15.25
CA SER A 23 1.17 -6.06 14.64
C SER A 23 2.41 -6.69 15.25
N GLY A 24 3.31 -5.92 15.87
CA GLY A 24 4.44 -6.44 16.63
C GLY A 24 4.00 -6.98 17.99
N ALA A 25 3.29 -6.16 18.76
CA ALA A 25 2.82 -6.52 20.10
C ALA A 25 1.82 -7.70 20.08
N LEU A 26 0.85 -7.67 19.18
CA LEU A 26 -0.15 -8.74 19.06
C LEU A 26 0.47 -10.06 18.64
N ARG A 27 1.46 -10.07 17.74
CA ARG A 27 2.19 -11.30 17.37
C ARG A 27 2.87 -11.92 18.58
N PHE A 28 3.59 -11.12 19.36
CA PHE A 28 4.23 -11.59 20.57
C PHE A 28 3.24 -12.20 21.57
N TYR A 29 2.16 -11.50 21.90
CA TYR A 29 1.20 -12.00 22.89
C TYR A 29 0.34 -13.16 22.38
N PHE A 30 -0.03 -13.16 21.10
CA PHE A 30 -0.84 -14.24 20.53
C PHE A 30 -0.02 -15.51 20.35
N ASP A 31 1.28 -15.38 20.09
CA ASP A 31 2.19 -16.51 20.02
C ASP A 31 2.35 -17.19 21.38
N GLN A 32 2.57 -16.41 22.44
CA GLN A 32 2.60 -16.95 23.80
C GLN A 32 1.30 -17.64 24.21
N ALA A 33 0.17 -17.19 23.68
CA ALA A 33 -1.14 -17.78 23.94
C ALA A 33 -1.49 -18.92 22.96
N GLY A 34 -0.63 -19.27 22.01
CA GLY A 34 -0.88 -20.32 21.01
C GLY A 34 -1.99 -19.99 20.00
N ILE A 35 -2.33 -18.72 19.85
CA ILE A 35 -3.45 -18.21 19.04
C ILE A 35 -3.00 -17.26 17.91
N SER A 36 -1.72 -17.30 17.52
CA SER A 36 -1.15 -16.58 16.39
C SER A 36 -2.01 -16.58 15.10
N PRO A 37 -2.71 -17.68 14.73
CA PRO A 37 -3.58 -17.69 13.55
C PRO A 37 -4.69 -16.62 13.54
N LEU A 38 -5.17 -16.19 14.71
CA LEU A 38 -6.26 -15.20 14.79
C LEU A 38 -5.88 -13.83 14.21
N LEU A 39 -4.59 -13.50 14.13
CA LEU A 39 -4.11 -12.25 13.53
C LEU A 39 -4.38 -12.17 12.03
N TYR A 40 -4.58 -13.31 11.37
CA TYR A 40 -4.84 -13.38 9.94
C TYR A 40 -6.34 -13.30 9.60
N MET A 41 -7.22 -13.40 10.60
CA MET A 41 -8.68 -13.37 10.42
C MET A 41 -9.22 -12.11 9.71
N PRO A 42 -8.74 -10.88 10.00
CA PRO A 42 -9.25 -9.70 9.29
C PRO A 42 -8.96 -9.73 7.79
N LYS A 43 -7.79 -10.24 7.37
CA LYS A 43 -7.45 -10.40 5.96
C LYS A 43 -8.28 -11.51 5.30
N ALA A 44 -8.50 -12.63 6.00
CA ALA A 44 -9.44 -13.66 5.52
C ALA A 44 -10.86 -13.11 5.35
N ALA A 45 -11.33 -12.27 6.28
CA ALA A 45 -12.61 -11.58 6.18
C ALA A 45 -12.65 -10.58 5.02
N CYS A 46 -11.55 -9.90 4.70
CA CYS A 46 -11.42 -9.08 3.49
C CYS A 46 -11.63 -9.91 2.21
N ILE A 47 -11.02 -11.09 2.11
CA ILE A 47 -11.24 -12.01 0.96
C ILE A 47 -12.70 -12.43 0.88
N LEU A 48 -13.28 -12.89 2.00
CA LEU A 48 -14.67 -13.35 2.03
C LEU A 48 -15.63 -12.24 1.58
N LEU A 49 -15.50 -11.04 2.12
CA LEU A 49 -16.34 -9.90 1.74
C LEU A 49 -16.09 -9.44 0.30
N PHE A 50 -14.85 -9.52 -0.18
CA PHE A 50 -14.54 -9.27 -1.58
C PHE A 50 -15.31 -10.23 -2.49
N VAL A 51 -15.25 -11.55 -2.25
CA VAL A 51 -15.95 -12.57 -3.04
C VAL A 51 -17.47 -12.36 -2.99
N LEU A 52 -18.03 -12.11 -1.79
CA LEU A 52 -19.47 -11.90 -1.63
C LEU A 52 -19.96 -10.62 -2.33
N GLU A 53 -19.19 -9.53 -2.26
CA GLU A 53 -19.56 -8.27 -2.90
C GLU A 53 -19.32 -8.31 -4.41
N LEU A 54 -18.37 -9.10 -4.90
CA LEU A 54 -18.07 -9.23 -6.33
C LEU A 54 -19.31 -9.65 -7.14
N CYS A 55 -20.16 -10.51 -6.58
CA CYS A 55 -21.42 -10.94 -7.19
C CYS A 55 -22.43 -9.80 -7.39
N THR A 56 -22.40 -8.78 -6.53
CA THR A 56 -23.30 -7.61 -6.61
C THR A 56 -22.60 -6.37 -7.15
N PHE A 57 -21.28 -6.45 -7.35
CA PHE A 57 -20.47 -5.33 -7.77
C PHE A 57 -20.72 -5.03 -9.24
N LYS A 58 -21.49 -3.97 -9.48
CA LYS A 58 -21.65 -3.41 -10.82
C LYS A 58 -20.31 -2.80 -11.20
N ALA A 59 -19.48 -3.49 -11.96
CA ALA A 59 -18.19 -2.99 -12.45
C ALA A 59 -18.24 -2.69 -13.94
N GLY A 60 -17.38 -1.77 -14.42
CA GLY A 60 -17.22 -1.53 -15.85
C GLY A 60 -16.46 -2.66 -16.55
N ARG A 61 -16.53 -2.72 -17.89
CA ARG A 61 -15.82 -3.73 -18.70
C ARG A 61 -14.33 -3.83 -18.39
N LEU A 62 -13.69 -2.69 -18.12
CA LEU A 62 -12.25 -2.63 -17.79
C LEU A 62 -11.91 -3.41 -16.52
N PHE A 63 -12.78 -3.38 -15.50
CA PHE A 63 -12.55 -4.13 -14.26
C PHE A 63 -12.57 -5.64 -14.50
N TRP A 64 -13.57 -6.12 -15.25
CA TRP A 64 -13.68 -7.54 -15.58
C TRP A 64 -12.56 -8.02 -16.50
N ALA A 65 -12.15 -7.19 -17.48
CA ALA A 65 -10.97 -7.46 -18.29
C ALA A 65 -9.71 -7.60 -17.41
N PHE A 66 -9.54 -6.72 -16.42
CA PHE A 66 -8.44 -6.82 -15.46
C PHE A 66 -8.51 -8.10 -14.62
N MET A 67 -9.70 -8.51 -14.14
CA MET A 67 -9.86 -9.78 -13.41
C MET A 67 -9.47 -10.99 -14.26
N VAL A 68 -9.82 -11.00 -15.56
CA VAL A 68 -9.40 -12.07 -16.48
C VAL A 68 -7.88 -12.07 -16.68
N VAL A 69 -7.27 -10.91 -16.90
CA VAL A 69 -5.80 -10.77 -16.99
C VAL A 69 -5.12 -11.26 -15.71
N TRP A 70 -5.68 -10.93 -14.54
CA TRP A 70 -5.14 -11.35 -13.25
C TRP A 70 -5.23 -12.86 -13.07
N LEU A 71 -6.32 -13.50 -13.48
CA LEU A 71 -6.45 -14.96 -13.51
C LEU A 71 -5.45 -15.62 -14.47
N ILE A 72 -5.28 -15.07 -15.68
CA ILE A 72 -4.27 -15.55 -16.63
C ILE A 72 -2.86 -15.45 -16.05
N SER A 73 -2.56 -14.34 -15.37
CA SER A 73 -1.27 -14.16 -14.67
C SER A 73 -1.05 -15.20 -13.56
N GLY A 74 -2.11 -15.63 -12.85
CA GLY A 74 -2.03 -16.73 -11.89
C GLY A 74 -1.75 -18.08 -12.55
N LEU A 75 -2.39 -18.39 -13.67
CA LEU A 75 -2.11 -19.60 -14.45
C LEU A 75 -0.67 -19.60 -14.99
N LEU A 76 -0.19 -18.44 -15.42
CA LEU A 76 1.18 -18.25 -15.89
C LEU A 76 2.20 -18.44 -14.76
N ALA A 77 1.92 -17.97 -13.54
CA ALA A 77 2.74 -18.28 -12.37
C ALA A 77 2.85 -19.78 -12.12
N MET A 78 1.74 -20.52 -12.24
CA MET A 78 1.77 -21.99 -12.07
C MET A 78 2.60 -22.67 -13.16
N LEU A 79 2.59 -22.16 -14.39
CA LEU A 79 3.48 -22.63 -15.45
C LEU A 79 4.96 -22.38 -15.11
N HIS A 80 5.24 -21.28 -14.40
CA HIS A 80 6.55 -20.96 -13.83
C HIS A 80 6.83 -21.64 -12.47
N ARG A 81 6.14 -22.77 -12.21
CA ARG A 81 6.32 -23.63 -11.03
C ARG A 81 5.82 -23.05 -9.70
N ALA A 82 5.02 -21.98 -9.72
CA ALA A 82 4.31 -21.53 -8.53
C ALA A 82 3.30 -22.58 -8.06
N SER A 83 3.22 -22.79 -6.75
CA SER A 83 2.18 -23.65 -6.17
C SER A 83 0.87 -22.89 -6.00
N VAL A 84 -0.24 -23.61 -5.77
CA VAL A 84 -1.53 -22.97 -5.42
C VAL A 84 -1.43 -22.15 -4.13
N HIS A 85 -0.53 -22.53 -3.21
CA HIS A 85 -0.28 -21.79 -1.98
C HIS A 85 0.32 -20.41 -2.25
N ASN A 86 1.19 -20.28 -3.27
CA ASN A 86 1.72 -18.98 -3.71
C ASN A 86 0.59 -18.03 -4.15
N LEU A 87 -0.31 -18.51 -5.00
CA LEU A 87 -1.45 -17.72 -5.49
C LEU A 87 -2.38 -17.32 -4.34
N ALA A 88 -2.69 -18.26 -3.45
CA ALA A 88 -3.55 -18.01 -2.29
C ALA A 88 -2.92 -16.99 -1.33
N PHE A 89 -1.62 -17.08 -1.09
CA PHE A 89 -0.91 -16.15 -0.21
C PHE A 89 -0.77 -14.76 -0.83
N SER A 90 -0.49 -14.65 -2.13
CA SER A 90 -0.52 -13.35 -2.83
C SER A 90 -1.92 -12.71 -2.81
N LEU A 91 -2.99 -13.51 -2.95
CA LEU A 91 -4.36 -13.00 -2.80
C LEU A 91 -4.61 -12.52 -1.37
N PHE A 92 -4.09 -13.23 -0.39
CA PHE A 92 -4.16 -12.85 1.02
C PHE A 92 -3.44 -11.52 1.30
N ALA A 93 -2.26 -11.31 0.72
CA ALA A 93 -1.50 -10.06 0.83
C ALA A 93 -2.23 -8.88 0.17
N LEU A 94 -2.77 -9.08 -1.05
CA LEU A 94 -3.53 -8.04 -1.78
C LEU A 94 -4.99 -7.90 -1.31
N SER A 95 -5.46 -8.75 -0.39
CA SER A 95 -6.86 -8.78 0.04
C SER A 95 -7.41 -7.43 0.52
N PRO A 96 -6.65 -6.58 1.26
CA PRO A 96 -7.13 -5.26 1.65
C PRO A 96 -7.41 -4.32 0.49
N LEU A 97 -6.65 -4.44 -0.61
CA LEU A 97 -6.81 -3.61 -1.81
C LEU A 97 -8.12 -3.94 -2.52
N VAL A 98 -8.33 -5.21 -2.82
CA VAL A 98 -9.54 -5.67 -3.52
C VAL A 98 -10.79 -5.47 -2.66
N PHE A 99 -10.67 -5.69 -1.35
CA PHE A 99 -11.71 -5.36 -0.38
C PHE A 99 -12.04 -3.87 -0.36
N GLY A 100 -11.03 -2.99 -0.25
CA GLY A 100 -11.22 -1.54 -0.25
C GLY A 100 -11.88 -1.04 -1.53
N LEU A 101 -11.52 -1.61 -2.68
CA LEU A 101 -12.08 -1.28 -3.99
C LEU A 101 -13.57 -1.58 -4.05
N VAL A 102 -13.92 -2.84 -3.76
CA VAL A 102 -15.28 -3.33 -3.95
C VAL A 102 -16.22 -2.82 -2.85
N CYS A 103 -15.74 -2.71 -1.61
CA CYS A 103 -16.53 -2.28 -0.45
C CYS A 103 -16.45 -0.77 -0.14
N SER A 104 -15.81 0.04 -1.01
CA SER A 104 -15.58 1.49 -0.82
C SER A 104 -16.83 2.27 -0.39
N LYS A 105 -17.99 2.04 -1.03
CA LYS A 105 -19.25 2.72 -0.71
C LYS A 105 -19.68 2.50 0.75
N HIS A 106 -19.57 1.27 1.24
CA HIS A 106 -19.93 0.90 2.61
C HIS A 106 -18.97 1.53 3.63
N LEU A 107 -17.67 1.55 3.33
CA LEU A 107 -16.65 2.18 4.17
C LEU A 107 -16.87 3.69 4.30
N LEU A 108 -17.14 4.38 3.18
CA LEU A 108 -17.39 5.82 3.15
C LEU A 108 -18.75 6.21 3.76
N TYR A 109 -19.73 5.30 3.73
CA TYR A 109 -21.02 5.50 4.39
C TYR A 109 -20.88 5.57 5.92
N ARG A 110 -20.12 4.65 6.54
CA ARG A 110 -19.83 4.66 7.98
C ARG A 110 -18.50 5.34 8.34
N ARG A 111 -18.09 6.34 7.54
CA ARG A 111 -16.82 7.08 7.71
C ARG A 111 -16.57 7.62 9.12
N THR A 112 -17.62 7.95 9.88
CA THR A 112 -17.48 8.46 11.26
C THR A 112 -16.91 7.42 12.21
N LEU A 113 -17.30 6.15 12.05
CA LEU A 113 -16.77 5.05 12.85
C LEU A 113 -15.31 4.77 12.47
N LEU A 114 -15.04 4.72 11.16
CA LEU A 114 -13.69 4.55 10.63
C LEU A 114 -12.74 5.69 11.06
N TYR A 115 -13.24 6.93 11.06
CA TYR A 115 -12.52 8.11 11.56
C TYR A 115 -12.11 7.97 13.02
N ARG A 116 -13.00 7.48 13.90
CA ARG A 116 -12.68 7.26 15.31
C ARG A 116 -11.62 6.18 15.49
N ALA A 117 -11.74 5.07 14.76
CA ALA A 117 -10.75 4.00 14.79
C ALA A 117 -9.37 4.45 14.30
N ILE A 118 -9.30 5.18 13.17
CA ILE A 118 -8.05 5.73 12.65
C ILE A 118 -7.44 6.74 13.63
N GLY A 119 -8.27 7.59 14.26
CA GLY A 119 -7.82 8.50 15.32
C GLY A 119 -7.18 7.79 16.50
N PHE A 120 -7.81 6.71 16.97
CA PHE A 120 -7.25 5.85 18.00
C PHE A 120 -5.94 5.18 17.56
N CYS A 121 -5.90 4.61 16.35
CA CYS A 121 -4.70 3.98 15.82
C CYS A 121 -3.54 4.96 15.65
N LEU A 122 -3.78 6.19 15.21
CA LEU A 122 -2.75 7.22 15.14
C LEU A 122 -2.17 7.55 16.52
N LEU A 123 -3.05 7.75 17.52
CA LEU A 123 -2.61 7.95 18.89
C LEU A 123 -1.79 6.77 19.41
N ALA A 124 -2.25 5.54 19.15
CA ALA A 124 -1.51 4.34 19.51
C ALA A 124 -0.15 4.25 18.81
N SER A 125 -0.04 4.61 17.53
CA SER A 125 1.23 4.67 16.81
C SER A 125 2.20 5.68 17.42
N LEU A 126 1.73 6.88 17.78
CA LEU A 126 2.55 7.91 18.42
C LEU A 126 3.00 7.49 19.83
N LEU A 127 2.10 6.90 20.61
CA LEU A 127 2.42 6.34 21.93
C LEU A 127 3.40 5.16 21.82
N GLY A 128 3.24 4.31 20.82
CA GLY A 128 4.15 3.20 20.54
C GLY A 128 5.57 3.69 20.23
N ILE A 129 5.71 4.77 19.44
CA ILE A 129 7.01 5.42 19.20
C ILE A 129 7.61 5.93 20.50
N ALA A 130 6.83 6.62 21.33
CA ALA A 130 7.31 7.13 22.61
C ALA A 130 7.76 5.97 23.53
N LEU A 131 6.96 4.91 23.63
CA LEU A 131 7.26 3.74 24.43
C LEU A 131 8.57 3.07 23.97
N ASP A 132 8.71 2.77 22.67
CA ASP A 132 9.89 2.11 22.11
C ASP A 132 11.15 2.99 22.17
N LYS A 133 10.99 4.33 22.19
CA LYS A 133 12.12 5.26 22.38
C LYS A 133 12.63 5.32 23.83
N TYR A 134 11.73 5.23 24.81
CA TYR A 134 12.07 5.42 26.22
C TYR A 134 12.15 4.12 27.03
N THR A 135 11.70 3.00 26.48
CA THR A 135 11.66 1.69 27.15
C THR A 135 12.04 0.57 26.19
N SER A 136 12.56 -0.54 26.72
CA SER A 136 12.76 -1.77 25.96
C SER A 136 11.45 -2.55 25.89
N VAL A 137 10.86 -2.63 24.71
CA VAL A 137 9.62 -3.39 24.51
C VAL A 137 9.91 -4.88 24.24
N PRO A 138 9.16 -5.82 24.83
CA PRO A 138 9.50 -7.25 24.80
C PRO A 138 9.32 -7.90 23.42
N TRP A 139 8.53 -7.29 22.53
CA TRP A 139 8.32 -7.77 21.16
C TRP A 139 9.39 -7.29 20.17
N LYS A 140 10.36 -6.48 20.60
CA LYS A 140 11.45 -5.99 19.74
C LYS A 140 12.47 -7.09 19.48
N GLY A 141 12.79 -7.34 18.20
CA GLY A 141 13.71 -8.41 17.81
C GLY A 141 13.16 -9.83 17.98
N TYR A 142 11.90 -9.98 18.39
CA TYR A 142 11.28 -11.30 18.57
C TYR A 142 10.99 -11.96 17.21
N SER A 143 11.23 -13.26 17.12
CA SER A 143 10.88 -14.13 15.99
C SER A 143 10.02 -15.28 16.50
N TYR A 144 9.04 -15.71 15.69
CA TYR A 144 8.09 -16.77 16.04
C TYR A 144 7.82 -17.64 14.83
N SER A 145 7.50 -18.91 15.03
CA SER A 145 7.18 -19.84 13.95
C SER A 145 5.67 -19.91 13.70
N VAL A 146 5.27 -19.88 12.43
CA VAL A 146 3.90 -20.21 12.00
C VAL A 146 4.02 -21.43 11.07
N GLY A 147 3.60 -22.59 11.56
CA GLY A 147 3.87 -23.86 10.88
C GLY A 147 5.36 -24.16 10.85
N GLU A 148 5.91 -24.46 9.67
CA GLU A 148 7.35 -24.73 9.45
C GLU A 148 8.17 -23.47 9.15
N THR A 149 7.54 -22.28 9.11
CA THR A 149 8.19 -21.04 8.71
C THR A 149 8.45 -20.10 9.88
N GLU A 150 9.69 -19.61 10.04
CA GLU A 150 10.02 -18.56 11.01
C GLU A 150 9.66 -17.18 10.44
N LEU A 151 8.84 -16.44 11.19
CA LEU A 151 8.42 -15.08 10.89
C LEU A 151 8.95 -14.13 11.97
N SER A 152 9.65 -13.07 11.58
CA SER A 152 10.04 -12.03 12.53
C SER A 152 8.81 -11.22 12.98
N ALA A 153 8.62 -11.08 14.30
CA ALA A 153 7.57 -10.25 14.92
C ALA A 153 7.95 -8.76 14.93
N ASN A 154 9.23 -8.43 15.09
CA ASN A 154 9.78 -7.10 14.85
C ASN A 154 11.22 -7.21 14.32
N THR A 155 11.46 -6.70 13.11
CA THR A 155 12.79 -6.77 12.49
C THR A 155 13.70 -5.69 13.07
N THR A 156 14.68 -6.08 13.88
CA THR A 156 15.78 -5.19 14.28
C THR A 156 16.73 -5.00 13.10
N TRP A 157 16.50 -3.96 12.30
CA TRP A 157 17.46 -3.50 11.30
C TRP A 157 18.18 -2.27 11.86
N SER A 158 19.37 -2.47 12.43
CA SER A 158 20.31 -1.38 12.64
C SER A 158 21.01 -1.08 11.31
N THR A 159 21.07 0.19 10.94
CA THR A 159 22.01 0.67 9.93
C THR A 159 22.76 1.80 10.61
N ASP A 160 24.09 1.70 10.67
CA ASP A 160 24.97 2.70 11.27
C ASP A 160 24.67 3.01 12.75
N GLU A 161 24.52 1.97 13.59
CA GLU A 161 24.33 2.08 15.06
C GLU A 161 23.04 2.78 15.54
N VAL A 162 22.19 3.27 14.64
CA VAL A 162 20.89 3.89 14.99
C VAL A 162 19.77 2.86 14.94
N ASP A 163 19.17 2.63 16.10
CA ASP A 163 18.01 1.77 16.28
C ASP A 163 16.74 2.35 15.63
N ARG A 164 16.06 1.54 14.80
CA ARG A 164 14.87 1.96 14.06
C ARG A 164 13.62 1.69 14.86
N ILE A 165 12.98 2.77 15.32
CA ILE A 165 11.78 2.71 16.16
C ILE A 165 10.57 2.19 15.35
N ALA A 166 10.01 1.06 15.77
CA ALA A 166 8.85 0.41 15.16
C ALA A 166 7.59 0.47 16.05
N GLY A 167 7.74 0.84 17.33
CA GLY A 167 6.64 0.98 18.27
C GLY A 167 5.88 -0.32 18.47
N PHE A 168 4.55 -0.28 18.30
CA PHE A 168 3.70 -1.48 18.33
C PHE A 168 3.64 -2.24 17.00
N ALA A 169 4.15 -1.65 15.91
CA ALA A 169 4.11 -2.26 14.59
C ALA A 169 5.30 -3.21 14.38
N ARG A 170 5.18 -4.05 13.35
CA ARG A 170 6.21 -5.03 12.97
C ARG A 170 7.53 -4.41 12.47
N VAL A 171 7.44 -3.30 11.74
CA VAL A 171 8.58 -2.70 11.05
C VAL A 171 8.42 -1.17 11.05
N SER A 172 9.52 -0.45 11.28
CA SER A 172 9.55 1.01 11.35
C SER A 172 9.04 1.70 10.07
N ASN A 173 9.36 1.15 8.89
CA ASN A 173 8.86 1.66 7.62
C ASN A 173 7.34 1.58 7.52
N VAL A 174 6.75 0.43 7.90
CA VAL A 174 5.29 0.22 7.90
C VAL A 174 4.62 1.21 8.87
N LEU A 175 5.14 1.37 10.08
CA LEU A 175 4.64 2.33 11.06
C LEU A 175 4.61 3.76 10.48
N SER A 176 5.68 4.17 9.81
CA SER A 176 5.82 5.51 9.24
C SER A 176 4.79 5.79 8.12
N ILE A 177 4.52 4.79 7.28
CA ILE A 177 3.48 4.83 6.24
C ILE A 177 2.10 4.94 6.89
N MET A 178 1.84 4.15 7.93
CA MET A 178 0.58 4.19 8.67
C MET A 178 0.33 5.56 9.30
N ILE A 179 1.34 6.15 9.96
CA ILE A 179 1.23 7.51 10.51
C ILE A 179 0.92 8.53 9.43
N ALA A 180 1.62 8.47 8.28
CA ALA A 180 1.34 9.36 7.15
C ALA A 180 -0.10 9.23 6.67
N PHE A 181 -0.59 7.99 6.46
CA PHE A 181 -1.90 7.73 5.89
C PHE A 181 -3.02 8.07 6.88
N TYR A 182 -2.87 7.71 8.15
CA TYR A 182 -3.82 8.09 9.21
C TYR A 182 -3.90 9.60 9.36
N THR A 183 -2.77 10.30 9.31
CA THR A 183 -2.75 11.76 9.39
C THR A 183 -3.43 12.40 8.19
N LEU A 184 -3.12 11.98 6.96
CA LEU A 184 -3.76 12.47 5.74
C LEU A 184 -5.27 12.17 5.70
N TYR A 185 -5.69 11.04 6.28
CA TYR A 185 -7.10 10.74 6.44
C TYR A 185 -7.78 11.72 7.41
N LEU A 186 -7.21 11.92 8.60
CA LEU A 186 -7.83 12.71 9.67
C LEU A 186 -7.82 14.22 9.41
N ILE A 187 -6.74 14.74 8.81
CA ILE A 187 -6.56 16.19 8.58
C ILE A 187 -7.70 16.79 7.75
N MET A 188 -8.29 16.02 6.84
CA MET A 188 -9.41 16.47 6.00
C MET A 188 -10.76 16.57 6.73
N PHE A 189 -10.85 16.04 7.95
CA PHE A 189 -12.03 16.17 8.81
C PHE A 189 -11.86 17.25 9.90
N LEU A 190 -10.64 17.75 10.10
CA LEU A 190 -10.37 18.85 11.04
C LEU A 190 -10.90 20.18 10.48
N ARG A 191 -11.53 20.97 11.34
CA ARG A 191 -12.02 22.32 10.98
C ARG A 191 -10.97 23.42 11.21
N SER A 192 -10.11 23.23 12.22
CA SER A 192 -9.11 24.23 12.62
C SER A 192 -7.81 24.08 11.85
N ARG A 193 -7.34 25.16 11.19
CA ARG A 193 -6.05 25.19 10.49
C ARG A 193 -4.86 24.98 11.43
N LEU A 194 -4.95 25.52 12.64
CA LEU A 194 -3.91 25.31 13.65
C LEU A 194 -3.79 23.83 14.01
N MET A 195 -4.92 23.14 14.24
CA MET A 195 -4.92 21.69 14.53
C MET A 195 -4.37 20.88 13.36
N MET A 196 -4.68 21.27 12.12
CA MET A 196 -4.13 20.63 10.92
C MET A 196 -2.60 20.76 10.86
N ILE A 197 -2.07 21.96 11.12
CA ILE A 197 -0.63 22.24 11.11
C ILE A 197 0.07 21.48 12.24
N LEU A 198 -0.46 21.56 13.47
CA LEU A 198 0.11 20.85 14.62
C LEU A 198 0.12 19.34 14.42
N LEU A 199 -1.00 18.76 13.96
CA LEU A 199 -1.07 17.33 13.67
C LEU A 199 -0.06 16.93 12.59
N SER A 200 0.06 17.74 11.52
CA SER A 200 1.01 17.48 10.44
C SER A 200 2.47 17.57 10.92
N ALA A 201 2.79 18.55 11.76
CA ALA A 201 4.12 18.72 12.33
C ALA A 201 4.50 17.55 13.25
N VAL A 202 3.58 17.14 14.14
CA VAL A 202 3.77 15.97 15.01
C VAL A 202 3.93 14.69 14.20
N ALA A 203 3.09 14.49 13.18
CA ALA A 203 3.19 13.34 12.30
C ALA A 203 4.52 13.30 11.53
N LEU A 204 4.95 14.43 10.94
CA LEU A 204 6.22 14.50 10.23
C LEU A 204 7.40 14.22 11.17
N TYR A 205 7.40 14.79 12.38
CA TYR A 205 8.42 14.50 13.40
C TYR A 205 8.46 13.01 13.74
N ALA A 206 7.30 12.40 13.98
CA ALA A 206 7.18 10.98 14.29
C ALA A 206 7.67 10.10 13.12
N ILE A 207 7.33 10.43 11.88
CA ILE A 207 7.80 9.71 10.68
C ILE A 207 9.33 9.81 10.56
N VAL A 208 9.92 11.00 10.74
CA VAL A 208 11.39 11.17 10.71
C VAL A 208 12.07 10.36 11.82
N LEU A 209 11.47 10.28 13.00
CA LEU A 209 11.99 9.51 14.13
C LEU A 209 12.01 7.99 13.85
N THR A 210 11.15 7.47 12.98
CA THR A 210 11.22 6.07 12.51
C THR A 210 12.38 5.80 11.53
N THR A 211 13.20 6.82 11.19
CA THR A 211 14.30 6.81 10.21
C THR A 211 13.89 6.51 8.76
N SER A 212 12.60 6.51 8.46
CA SER A 212 12.06 6.18 7.13
C SER A 212 11.99 7.41 6.23
N LYS A 213 13.01 7.58 5.38
CA LYS A 213 13.17 8.75 4.50
C LYS A 213 12.06 8.89 3.44
N ALA A 214 11.67 7.79 2.80
CA ALA A 214 10.68 7.84 1.71
C ALA A 214 9.29 8.29 2.19
N PRO A 215 8.71 7.75 3.29
CA PRO A 215 7.44 8.22 3.82
C PRO A 215 7.50 9.67 4.34
N ALA A 216 8.63 10.11 4.91
CA ALA A 216 8.81 11.50 5.35
C ALA A 216 8.73 12.48 4.17
N ALA A 217 9.51 12.21 3.11
CA ALA A 217 9.52 13.03 1.90
C ALA A 217 8.16 13.02 1.20
N ALA A 218 7.55 11.84 1.04
CA ALA A 218 6.24 11.70 0.43
C ALA A 218 5.15 12.47 1.18
N PHE A 219 5.14 12.39 2.51
CA PHE A 219 4.19 13.12 3.35
C PHE A 219 4.37 14.63 3.20
N ALA A 220 5.60 15.15 3.27
CA ALA A 220 5.89 16.57 3.11
C ALA A 220 5.48 17.10 1.71
N LEU A 221 5.83 16.38 0.65
CA LEU A 221 5.44 16.71 -0.73
C LEU A 221 3.92 16.66 -0.92
N THR A 222 3.23 15.74 -0.25
CA THR A 222 1.76 15.66 -0.26
C THR A 222 1.12 16.88 0.41
N LEU A 223 1.70 17.37 1.52
CA LEU A 223 1.24 18.62 2.15
C LEU A 223 1.40 19.80 1.19
N ILE A 224 2.50 19.86 0.43
CA ILE A 224 2.70 20.89 -0.61
C ILE A 224 1.64 20.78 -1.71
N LEU A 225 1.33 19.57 -2.19
CA LEU A 225 0.25 19.35 -3.16
C LEU A 225 -1.08 19.91 -2.63
N LEU A 226 -1.40 19.66 -1.35
CA LEU A 226 -2.63 20.15 -0.72
C LEU A 226 -2.70 21.68 -0.68
N LEU A 227 -1.56 22.37 -0.55
CA LEU A 227 -1.48 23.83 -0.64
C LEU A 227 -1.70 24.32 -2.07
N LEU A 228 -1.15 23.60 -3.06
CA LEU A 228 -1.25 23.93 -4.49
C LEU A 228 -2.57 23.50 -5.13
N ARG A 229 -3.47 22.84 -4.41
CA ARG A 229 -4.70 22.21 -4.96
C ARG A 229 -5.59 23.13 -5.80
N ARG A 230 -5.55 24.45 -5.55
CA ARG A 230 -6.34 25.43 -6.32
C ARG A 230 -5.84 25.58 -7.75
N MET A 231 -4.61 25.15 -8.04
CA MET A 231 -3.96 25.19 -9.34
C MET A 231 -4.08 23.82 -10.01
N SER A 232 -5.26 23.51 -10.56
CA SER A 232 -5.58 22.19 -11.10
C SER A 232 -4.57 21.71 -12.17
N TRP A 233 -4.11 22.61 -13.04
CA TRP A 233 -3.08 22.31 -14.03
C TRP A 233 -1.74 21.93 -13.40
N THR A 234 -1.27 22.69 -12.42
CA THR A 234 -0.03 22.40 -11.69
C THR A 234 -0.12 21.05 -10.98
N CYS A 235 -1.25 20.75 -10.33
CA CYS A 235 -1.47 19.46 -9.68
C CYS A 235 -1.48 18.31 -10.69
N ARG A 236 -2.12 18.48 -11.86
CA ARG A 236 -2.13 17.47 -12.93
C ARG A 236 -0.74 17.21 -13.48
N THR A 237 0.02 18.26 -13.79
CA THR A 237 1.42 18.13 -14.24
C THR A 237 2.27 17.42 -13.19
N LEU A 238 2.14 17.81 -11.92
CA LEU A 238 2.86 17.17 -10.82
C LEU A 238 2.49 15.68 -10.69
N CYS A 239 1.22 15.31 -10.83
CA CYS A 239 0.79 13.91 -10.82
C CYS A 239 1.39 13.11 -11.98
N ILE A 240 1.44 13.67 -13.21
CA ILE A 240 2.09 13.01 -14.35
C ILE A 240 3.58 12.82 -14.07
N VAL A 241 4.28 13.87 -13.62
CA VAL A 241 5.70 13.81 -13.31
C VAL A 241 5.97 12.77 -12.23
N VAL A 242 5.15 12.73 -11.18
CA VAL A 242 5.35 11.81 -10.06
C VAL A 242 5.16 10.35 -10.47
N VAL A 243 4.12 10.04 -11.24
CA VAL A 243 3.91 8.69 -11.78
C VAL A 243 5.00 8.33 -12.79
N GLY A 244 5.39 9.28 -13.65
CA GLY A 244 6.46 9.09 -14.64
C GLY A 244 7.81 8.77 -13.99
N ILE A 245 8.20 9.50 -12.94
CA ILE A 245 9.40 9.19 -12.17
C ILE A 245 9.29 7.80 -11.55
N GLY A 246 8.17 7.44 -10.94
CA GLY A 246 7.98 6.10 -10.36
C GLY A 246 8.15 4.96 -11.36
N LEU A 247 7.76 5.17 -12.63
CA LEU A 247 7.94 4.20 -13.72
C LEU A 247 9.39 4.12 -14.21
N LEU A 248 10.04 5.27 -14.36
CA LEU A 248 11.36 5.37 -15.01
C LEU A 248 12.52 5.20 -14.03
N LEU A 249 12.33 5.53 -12.76
CA LEU A 249 13.37 5.48 -11.73
C LEU A 249 14.05 4.10 -11.65
N PRO A 250 13.32 2.96 -11.66
CA PRO A 250 13.95 1.64 -11.69
C PRO A 250 14.86 1.38 -12.90
N THR A 251 14.54 2.00 -14.05
CA THR A 251 15.32 1.83 -15.29
C THR A 251 16.59 2.68 -15.31
N LEU A 252 16.68 3.72 -14.48
CA LEU A 252 17.87 4.56 -14.40
C LEU A 252 19.12 3.77 -13.98
N GLY A 253 18.96 2.72 -13.17
CA GLY A 253 20.06 1.83 -12.77
C GLY A 253 20.68 1.03 -13.91
N LEU A 254 20.02 0.95 -15.08
CA LEU A 254 20.57 0.30 -16.27
C LEU A 254 21.41 1.24 -17.14
N ILE A 255 21.18 2.55 -17.02
CA ILE A 255 21.77 3.58 -17.88
C ILE A 255 22.90 4.28 -17.13
N VAL A 256 22.66 4.55 -15.85
CA VAL A 256 23.62 5.15 -14.94
C VAL A 256 24.34 4.02 -14.24
N SER A 257 25.67 4.05 -14.26
CA SER A 257 26.53 3.25 -13.38
C SER A 257 27.04 4.16 -12.27
N PRO A 258 26.29 4.35 -11.15
CA PRO A 258 26.78 5.15 -10.03
C PRO A 258 28.07 4.53 -9.49
N ASP A 259 29.02 5.35 -9.07
CA ASP A 259 30.25 4.87 -8.45
C ASP A 259 29.92 4.00 -7.23
N ALA A 260 30.45 2.77 -7.19
CA ALA A 260 30.28 1.86 -6.06
C ALA A 260 30.76 2.48 -4.73
N TYR A 261 31.69 3.43 -4.79
CA TYR A 261 32.16 4.21 -3.63
C TYR A 261 31.05 5.09 -3.00
N ALA A 262 30.06 5.53 -3.79
CA ALA A 262 28.91 6.29 -3.29
C ALA A 262 27.94 5.43 -2.46
N VAL A 263 27.94 4.10 -2.65
CA VAL A 263 27.19 3.15 -1.81
C VAL A 263 27.92 2.92 -0.49
N SER A 264 29.25 2.75 -0.51
CA SER A 264 30.05 2.49 0.69
C SER A 264 30.26 3.69 1.60
N SER A 265 30.08 4.92 1.09
CA SER A 265 30.34 6.15 1.85
C SER A 265 29.26 6.52 2.88
N GLY A 266 28.19 5.71 3.03
CA GLY A 266 27.17 5.91 4.07
C GLY A 266 26.33 7.19 3.89
N GLY A 267 26.38 7.83 2.73
CA GLY A 267 25.68 9.08 2.46
C GLY A 267 24.14 8.98 2.59
N SER A 268 23.46 10.13 2.65
CA SER A 268 22.00 10.19 2.80
C SER A 268 21.22 9.46 1.71
N LEU A 269 21.83 9.26 0.54
CA LEU A 269 21.29 8.55 -0.64
C LEU A 269 21.86 7.14 -0.83
N ALA A 270 22.68 6.61 0.08
CA ALA A 270 23.33 5.30 -0.06
C ALA A 270 22.34 4.17 -0.39
N SER A 271 21.19 4.13 0.31
CA SER A 271 20.15 3.13 0.01
C SER A 271 19.49 3.28 -1.37
N LEU A 272 19.46 4.49 -1.94
CA LEU A 272 18.94 4.69 -3.29
C LEU A 272 19.98 4.23 -4.32
N TYR A 273 21.26 4.51 -4.09
CA TYR A 273 22.35 4.01 -4.94
C TYR A 273 22.44 2.49 -4.91
N ASP A 274 22.31 1.86 -3.74
CA ASP A 274 22.30 0.40 -3.62
C ASP A 274 21.19 -0.23 -4.47
N ARG A 275 20.00 0.37 -4.50
CA ARG A 275 18.88 -0.06 -5.36
C ARG A 275 19.20 0.05 -6.84
N MET A 276 19.80 1.18 -7.24
CA MET A 276 20.15 1.44 -8.63
C MET A 276 21.27 0.55 -9.14
N ILE A 277 22.16 0.07 -8.27
CA ILE A 277 23.29 -0.79 -8.67
C ILE A 277 22.92 -2.27 -8.55
N ASN A 278 22.31 -2.66 -7.43
CA ASN A 278 22.09 -4.06 -7.08
C ASN A 278 20.64 -4.48 -7.30
N THR A 279 19.69 -3.89 -6.57
CA THR A 279 18.32 -4.42 -6.49
C THR A 279 17.59 -4.39 -7.84
N TRP A 280 17.49 -3.23 -8.48
CA TRP A 280 16.68 -3.05 -9.68
C TRP A 280 17.32 -3.72 -10.90
N PRO A 281 18.63 -3.55 -11.19
CA PRO A 281 19.25 -4.23 -12.32
C PRO A 281 19.23 -5.75 -12.19
N ASN A 282 19.45 -6.31 -10.99
CA ASN A 282 19.42 -7.77 -10.81
C ASN A 282 18.04 -8.36 -11.11
N LEU A 283 16.98 -7.68 -10.68
CA LEU A 283 15.62 -8.09 -11.02
C LEU A 283 15.38 -8.06 -12.54
N ILE A 284 15.76 -6.96 -13.19
CA ILE A 284 15.55 -6.80 -14.64
C ILE A 284 16.34 -7.86 -15.41
N ASN A 285 17.58 -8.13 -14.98
CA ASN A 285 18.40 -9.20 -15.54
C ASN A 285 17.77 -10.58 -15.33
N ALA A 286 17.19 -10.85 -14.16
CA ALA A 286 16.47 -12.10 -13.90
C ALA A 286 15.25 -12.25 -14.83
N MET A 287 14.41 -11.21 -14.94
CA MET A 287 13.27 -11.22 -15.86
C MET A 287 13.68 -11.37 -17.32
N SER A 288 14.81 -10.79 -17.72
CA SER A 288 15.37 -10.91 -19.06
C SER A 288 15.86 -12.33 -19.33
N ARG A 289 16.63 -12.92 -18.40
CA ARG A 289 17.16 -14.29 -18.51
C ARG A 289 16.05 -15.33 -18.62
N GLU A 290 14.98 -15.16 -17.86
CA GLU A 290 13.82 -16.07 -17.89
C GLU A 290 12.84 -15.78 -19.05
N GLY A 291 13.05 -14.70 -19.82
CA GLY A 291 12.16 -14.30 -20.91
C GLY A 291 10.81 -13.71 -20.45
N TRP A 292 10.70 -13.31 -19.18
CA TRP A 292 9.47 -12.84 -18.54
C TRP A 292 9.24 -11.33 -18.65
N MET A 293 10.06 -10.59 -19.39
CA MET A 293 9.96 -9.12 -19.50
C MET A 293 8.59 -8.65 -20.02
N ILE A 294 7.95 -9.42 -20.92
CA ILE A 294 6.67 -9.05 -21.53
C ILE A 294 5.48 -9.55 -20.71
N SER A 295 5.50 -10.82 -20.31
CA SER A 295 4.40 -11.50 -19.62
C SER A 295 4.39 -11.28 -18.10
N GLY A 296 5.54 -10.96 -17.51
CA GLY A 296 5.79 -11.09 -16.08
C GLY A 296 6.06 -12.54 -15.67
N ALA A 297 6.51 -12.71 -14.44
CA ALA A 297 6.65 -13.97 -13.73
C ALA A 297 5.30 -14.56 -13.30
N GLY A 298 4.27 -13.73 -13.15
CA GLY A 298 2.91 -14.16 -12.80
C GLY A 298 2.49 -13.87 -11.36
N PHE A 299 1.19 -13.96 -11.10
CA PHE A 299 0.59 -13.72 -9.79
C PHE A 299 0.86 -14.90 -8.84
N GLY A 300 1.61 -14.65 -7.76
CA GLY A 300 2.15 -15.69 -6.87
C GLY A 300 3.67 -15.79 -6.88
N MET A 301 4.35 -15.12 -7.82
CA MET A 301 5.80 -15.20 -8.00
C MET A 301 6.57 -13.99 -7.47
N VAL A 302 5.92 -13.08 -6.73
CA VAL A 302 6.50 -11.78 -6.37
C VAL A 302 6.18 -11.40 -4.92
N GLY A 303 7.16 -10.85 -4.21
CA GLY A 303 7.01 -10.32 -2.85
C GLY A 303 7.12 -11.40 -1.78
N SER A 304 6.45 -11.18 -0.65
CA SER A 304 6.57 -12.01 0.55
C SER A 304 6.13 -13.46 0.35
N THR A 305 5.31 -13.74 -0.67
CA THR A 305 4.96 -15.10 -1.08
C THR A 305 6.19 -15.96 -1.42
N MET A 306 7.23 -15.35 -1.98
CA MET A 306 8.47 -16.06 -2.35
C MET A 306 9.32 -16.42 -1.13
N GLY A 307 9.09 -15.76 0.00
CA GLY A 307 9.75 -16.08 1.26
C GLY A 307 9.08 -17.24 1.99
N LEU A 308 7.75 -17.35 1.91
CA LEU A 308 6.98 -18.43 2.55
C LEU A 308 6.86 -19.69 1.69
N PHE A 309 6.70 -19.52 0.39
CA PHE A 309 6.56 -20.60 -0.58
C PHE A 309 7.62 -20.41 -1.68
N PRO A 310 8.90 -20.70 -1.37
CA PRO A 310 9.98 -20.46 -2.32
C PRO A 310 9.84 -21.33 -3.56
N VAL A 311 10.05 -20.71 -4.72
CA VAL A 311 10.15 -21.42 -6.01
C VAL A 311 11.62 -21.40 -6.43
N GLU A 312 12.13 -22.57 -6.78
CA GLU A 312 13.52 -22.75 -7.19
C GLU A 312 13.87 -21.84 -8.38
N GLY A 313 14.99 -21.11 -8.28
CA GLY A 313 15.43 -20.15 -9.31
C GLY A 313 14.75 -18.77 -9.26
N ALA A 314 13.72 -18.57 -8.43
CA ALA A 314 12.95 -17.32 -8.37
C ALA A 314 13.18 -16.47 -7.10
N SER A 315 14.26 -16.73 -6.34
CA SER A 315 14.54 -16.00 -5.08
C SER A 315 14.73 -14.49 -5.26
N VAL A 316 15.18 -14.05 -6.44
CA VAL A 316 15.37 -12.63 -6.78
C VAL A 316 14.06 -11.84 -6.70
N PHE A 317 12.90 -12.50 -6.89
CA PHE A 317 11.58 -11.86 -6.86
C PHE A 317 11.04 -11.58 -5.44
N LEU A 318 11.77 -11.97 -4.39
CA LEU A 318 11.47 -11.63 -3.00
C LEU A 318 11.76 -10.15 -2.69
N GLY A 319 12.89 -9.63 -3.20
CA GLY A 319 13.46 -8.33 -2.84
C GLY A 319 12.88 -7.14 -3.60
N MET A 320 11.55 -7.07 -3.72
CA MET A 320 10.87 -5.98 -4.41
C MET A 320 10.72 -4.78 -3.51
N ASP A 321 11.31 -3.65 -3.90
CA ASP A 321 11.21 -2.40 -3.15
C ASP A 321 10.75 -1.23 -4.01
N SER A 322 10.14 -1.51 -5.16
CA SER A 322 9.43 -0.52 -5.97
C SER A 322 8.11 -1.14 -6.42
N SER A 323 7.00 -0.43 -6.23
CA SER A 323 5.69 -0.96 -6.62
C SER A 323 5.53 -1.04 -8.14
N ALA A 324 6.28 -0.23 -8.90
CA ALA A 324 6.32 -0.32 -10.37
C ALA A 324 7.01 -1.62 -10.82
N LEU A 325 8.15 -1.96 -10.21
CA LEU A 325 8.84 -3.23 -10.44
C LEU A 325 8.00 -4.42 -9.99
N TYR A 326 7.32 -4.30 -8.84
CA TYR A 326 6.40 -5.32 -8.34
C TYR A 326 5.32 -5.64 -9.37
N LEU A 327 4.64 -4.62 -9.90
CA LEU A 327 3.62 -4.82 -10.92
C LEU A 327 4.20 -5.33 -12.23
N TRP A 328 5.37 -4.85 -12.64
CA TRP A 328 6.02 -5.32 -13.86
C TRP A 328 6.42 -6.80 -13.75
N ALA A 329 7.01 -7.22 -12.65
CA ALA A 329 7.34 -8.62 -12.42
C ALA A 329 6.09 -9.50 -12.30
N MET A 330 5.00 -8.99 -11.74
CA MET A 330 3.77 -9.78 -11.59
C MET A 330 2.98 -9.93 -12.91
N LEU A 331 2.82 -8.84 -13.67
CA LEU A 331 1.89 -8.74 -14.80
C LEU A 331 2.56 -8.38 -16.13
N GLY A 332 3.88 -8.26 -16.15
CA GLY A 332 4.62 -7.84 -17.34
C GLY A 332 4.29 -6.39 -17.72
N VAL A 333 4.26 -6.11 -19.02
CA VAL A 333 3.99 -4.75 -19.54
C VAL A 333 2.62 -4.23 -19.08
N LEU A 334 1.64 -5.13 -18.88
CA LEU A 334 0.33 -4.76 -18.33
C LEU A 334 0.42 -4.21 -16.90
N GLY A 335 1.41 -4.64 -16.12
CA GLY A 335 1.70 -4.10 -14.79
C GLY A 335 2.16 -2.65 -14.83
N LEU A 336 3.02 -2.29 -15.79
CA LEU A 336 3.44 -0.89 -16.00
C LEU A 336 2.26 -0.01 -16.42
N LEU A 337 1.38 -0.53 -17.28
CA LEU A 337 0.13 0.15 -17.64
C LEU A 337 -0.77 0.34 -16.42
N LEU A 338 -0.90 -0.68 -15.56
CA LEU A 338 -1.67 -0.59 -14.32
C LEU A 338 -1.09 0.47 -13.37
N TYR A 339 0.23 0.56 -13.26
CA TYR A 339 0.87 1.64 -12.50
C TYR A 339 0.56 3.02 -13.11
N ALA A 340 0.61 3.15 -14.44
CA ALA A 340 0.26 4.39 -15.15
C ALA A 340 -1.21 4.82 -14.98
N LEU A 341 -2.12 3.88 -14.71
CA LEU A 341 -3.54 4.19 -14.40
C LEU A 341 -3.72 5.02 -13.12
N GLN A 342 -2.66 5.23 -12.33
CA GLN A 342 -2.67 6.23 -11.26
C GLN A 342 -2.89 7.65 -11.78
N ILE A 343 -2.44 8.00 -13.00
CA ILE A 343 -2.65 9.34 -13.59
C ILE A 343 -4.15 9.66 -13.72
N PRO A 344 -4.97 8.86 -14.46
CA PRO A 344 -6.39 9.13 -14.56
C PRO A 344 -7.13 8.98 -13.22
N LEU A 345 -6.64 8.16 -12.28
CA LEU A 345 -7.18 8.10 -10.92
C LEU A 345 -7.00 9.45 -10.20
N LEU A 346 -5.77 9.96 -10.15
CA LEU A 346 -5.42 11.23 -9.51
C LEU A 346 -6.16 12.41 -10.16
N PHE A 347 -6.28 12.42 -11.49
CA PHE A 347 -7.00 13.48 -12.20
C PHE A 347 -8.48 13.56 -11.78
N ARG A 348 -9.13 12.41 -11.66
CA ARG A 348 -10.53 12.38 -11.19
C ARG A 348 -10.67 12.80 -9.73
N LEU A 349 -9.68 12.49 -8.90
CA LEU A 349 -9.67 12.92 -7.50
C LEU A 349 -9.36 14.43 -7.36
N ILE A 350 -8.59 15.01 -8.29
CA ILE A 350 -8.40 16.47 -8.40
C ILE A 350 -9.71 17.16 -8.77
N ASP A 351 -10.48 16.57 -9.69
CA ASP A 351 -11.75 17.13 -10.14
C ASP A 351 -12.87 17.00 -9.08
N ASP A 352 -12.78 16.02 -8.19
CA ASP A 352 -13.71 15.81 -7.07
C ASP A 352 -13.50 16.82 -5.93
N GLN A 353 -14.33 17.87 -5.92
CA GLN A 353 -14.29 18.96 -4.93
C GLN A 353 -14.81 18.57 -3.54
N THR A 354 -15.26 17.32 -3.33
CA THR A 354 -15.71 16.87 -2.01
C THR A 354 -14.55 16.69 -1.05
N ARG A 355 -14.83 16.72 0.27
CA ARG A 355 -13.80 16.43 1.28
C ARG A 355 -13.23 15.01 1.13
N ILE A 356 -14.04 14.07 0.65
CA ILE A 356 -13.64 12.69 0.41
C ILE A 356 -12.67 12.64 -0.79
N GLY A 357 -12.99 13.33 -1.89
CA GLY A 357 -12.10 13.47 -3.04
C GLY A 357 -10.72 13.99 -2.66
N HIS A 358 -10.66 15.09 -1.89
CA HIS A 358 -9.40 15.65 -1.40
C HIS A 358 -8.60 14.71 -0.49
N MET A 359 -9.29 13.98 0.41
CA MET A 359 -8.66 13.00 1.29
C MET A 359 -8.05 11.85 0.49
N LEU A 360 -8.80 11.30 -0.46
CA LEU A 360 -8.35 10.20 -1.31
C LEU A 360 -7.25 10.66 -2.28
N LEU A 361 -7.28 11.90 -2.77
CA LEU A 361 -6.21 12.50 -3.56
C LEU A 361 -4.90 12.55 -2.76
N ALA A 362 -4.95 13.07 -1.53
CA ALA A 362 -3.78 13.18 -0.67
C ALA A 362 -3.16 11.81 -0.40
N ILE A 363 -3.99 10.83 -0.02
CA ILE A 363 -3.52 9.48 0.27
C ILE A 363 -2.98 8.81 -1.00
N SER A 364 -3.66 8.91 -2.14
CA SER A 364 -3.20 8.29 -3.40
C SER A 364 -1.90 8.90 -3.91
N PHE A 365 -1.73 10.22 -3.77
CA PHE A 365 -0.50 10.90 -4.16
C PHE A 365 0.67 10.52 -3.23
N CYS A 366 0.43 10.47 -1.93
CA CYS A 366 1.41 10.00 -0.95
C CYS A 366 1.80 8.54 -1.23
N TRP A 367 0.79 7.67 -1.48
CA TRP A 367 1.00 6.28 -1.89
C TRP A 367 1.93 6.19 -3.11
N CYS A 368 1.67 6.99 -4.14
CA CYS A 368 2.48 7.01 -5.35
C CYS A 368 3.94 7.40 -5.08
N LEU A 369 4.18 8.43 -4.26
CA LEU A 369 5.55 8.85 -3.92
C LEU A 369 6.31 7.80 -3.10
N ILE A 370 5.66 7.17 -2.11
CA ILE A 370 6.29 6.10 -1.33
C ILE A 370 6.57 4.89 -2.22
N SER A 371 5.70 4.62 -3.20
CA SER A 371 5.79 3.47 -4.11
C SER A 371 7.05 3.45 -4.99
N TRP A 372 7.77 4.57 -5.10
CA TRP A 372 9.01 4.68 -5.87
C TRP A 372 10.11 3.76 -5.34
N THR A 373 10.27 3.72 -4.00
CA THR A 373 11.35 3.01 -3.30
C THR A 373 10.83 2.18 -2.13
N THR A 374 9.53 1.89 -2.11
CA THR A 374 8.97 0.85 -1.26
C THR A 374 7.86 0.11 -2.01
N ASP A 375 7.81 -1.21 -1.83
CA ASP A 375 6.66 -1.98 -2.26
C ASP A 375 5.45 -1.72 -1.35
N MET A 376 4.47 -0.98 -1.88
CA MET A 376 3.25 -0.65 -1.16
C MET A 376 2.23 -1.79 -1.14
N PHE A 377 2.38 -2.79 -2.01
CA PHE A 377 1.47 -3.93 -2.09
C PHE A 377 1.62 -4.90 -0.90
N GLU A 378 2.72 -4.82 -0.16
CA GLU A 378 2.92 -5.55 1.10
C GLU A 378 2.36 -4.80 2.32
N VAL A 379 1.94 -3.54 2.16
CA VAL A 379 1.42 -2.71 3.25
C VAL A 379 -0.10 -2.70 3.24
N ALA A 380 -0.70 -3.58 4.05
CA ALA A 380 -2.15 -3.81 4.10
C ALA A 380 -3.00 -2.54 4.28
N VAL A 381 -2.58 -1.62 5.17
CA VAL A 381 -3.30 -0.36 5.39
C VAL A 381 -3.22 0.55 4.16
N ALA A 382 -2.06 0.62 3.51
CA ALA A 382 -1.88 1.40 2.29
C ALA A 382 -2.77 0.86 1.15
N ASN A 383 -2.78 -0.46 1.00
CA ASN A 383 -3.65 -1.20 0.08
C ASN A 383 -5.13 -0.93 0.31
N LEU A 384 -5.59 -0.93 1.56
CA LEU A 384 -6.97 -0.60 1.89
C LEU A 384 -7.37 0.78 1.36
N PHE A 385 -6.54 1.82 1.61
CA PHE A 385 -6.87 3.18 1.20
C PHE A 385 -6.82 3.40 -0.31
N ILE A 386 -5.82 2.86 -1.01
CA ILE A 386 -5.77 2.96 -2.47
C ILE A 386 -6.93 2.18 -3.11
N GLY A 387 -7.31 1.04 -2.53
CA GLY A 387 -8.53 0.31 -2.89
C GLY A 387 -9.76 1.21 -2.77
N VAL A 388 -9.97 1.86 -1.61
CA VAL A 388 -11.09 2.79 -1.41
C VAL A 388 -11.07 3.93 -2.44
N ALA A 389 -9.90 4.47 -2.78
CA ALA A 389 -9.77 5.53 -3.79
C ALA A 389 -10.22 5.07 -5.19
N ILE A 390 -9.77 3.89 -5.62
CA ILE A 390 -10.16 3.28 -6.90
C ILE A 390 -11.67 3.01 -6.91
N GLY A 391 -12.20 2.42 -5.83
CA GLY A 391 -13.61 2.10 -5.68
C GLY A 391 -14.52 3.34 -5.74
N HIS A 392 -14.13 4.41 -5.05
CA HIS A 392 -14.83 5.70 -5.07
C HIS A 392 -14.93 6.29 -6.48
N VAL A 393 -13.84 6.25 -7.24
CA VAL A 393 -13.77 6.77 -8.62
C VAL A 393 -14.56 5.89 -9.61
N ILE A 394 -14.59 4.58 -9.42
CA ILE A 394 -15.41 3.69 -10.25
C ILE A 394 -16.90 3.93 -9.97
N ALA A 395 -17.27 4.09 -8.69
CA ALA A 395 -18.63 4.35 -8.25
C ALA A 395 -19.18 5.68 -8.77
N SER A 396 -18.38 6.76 -8.73
CA SER A 396 -18.80 8.09 -9.17
C SER A 396 -19.12 8.15 -10.67
N ARG A 397 -18.35 7.43 -11.51
CA ARG A 397 -18.65 7.28 -12.95
C ARG A 397 -20.03 6.71 -13.22
N GLN A 398 -20.48 5.76 -12.42
CA GLN A 398 -21.77 5.09 -12.65
C GLN A 398 -22.94 5.99 -12.30
N SER A 399 -22.82 6.76 -11.22
CA SER A 399 -23.80 7.78 -10.87
C SER A 399 -23.91 8.83 -11.98
N ALA A 400 -22.78 9.29 -12.54
CA ALA A 400 -22.78 10.23 -13.66
C ALA A 400 -23.38 9.64 -14.95
N ALA A 401 -23.00 8.41 -15.32
CA ALA A 401 -23.51 7.75 -16.53
C ALA A 401 -25.01 7.42 -16.44
N SER A 402 -25.48 6.97 -15.27
CA SER A 402 -26.91 6.71 -15.04
C SER A 402 -27.75 7.98 -15.00
N HIS A 403 -27.20 9.10 -14.53
CA HIS A 403 -27.86 10.40 -14.58
C HIS A 403 -27.93 10.97 -16.00
N ALA A 404 -26.88 10.80 -16.81
CA ALA A 404 -26.88 11.22 -18.21
C ALA A 404 -27.90 10.45 -19.07
N LEU A 405 -28.11 9.17 -18.77
CA LEU A 405 -29.15 8.33 -19.40
C LEU A 405 -30.59 8.66 -18.97
N ARG A 406 -30.77 9.40 -17.86
CA ARG A 406 -32.09 9.77 -17.31
C ARG A 406 -32.56 11.17 -17.71
N LEU A 407 -31.73 11.97 -18.38
CA LEU A 407 -32.18 13.22 -18.98
C LEU A 407 -33.01 12.87 -20.22
N PRO A 408 -34.32 13.17 -20.26
CA PRO A 408 -35.13 12.86 -21.44
C PRO A 408 -34.61 13.69 -22.61
N SER A 409 -34.54 13.06 -23.77
CA SER A 409 -34.26 13.64 -25.08
C SER A 409 -35.35 14.64 -25.50
N THR A 410 -35.51 15.71 -24.72
CA THR A 410 -36.42 16.84 -24.98
C THR A 410 -35.61 17.99 -25.55
N ALA A 411 -35.03 17.74 -26.73
CA ALA A 411 -34.52 18.78 -27.61
C ALA A 411 -34.34 18.19 -29.02
N ARG A 412 -35.46 17.94 -29.70
CA ARG A 412 -35.58 18.05 -31.15
C ARG A 412 -36.95 18.57 -31.49
#